data_AF-A0AAD5Q9R7-F1
#
_entry.id   AF-A0AAD5Q9R7-F1
#
_cell.length_a   1.000
_cell.length_b   1.000
_cell.length_c   1.000
_cell.angle_alpha   90.00
_cell.angle_beta   90.00
_cell.angle_gamma   90.00
#
_symmetry.space_group_name_H-M   'P 1'
#
loop_
_entity.id
_entity.type
_entity.pdbx_description
1 polymer ?
#
loop_
_entity_poly.entity_id
_entity_poly.type
_entity_poly.pdbx_seq_one_letter_code
_entity_poly.pdbx_strand_id
1 'polypeptide(L)'
;MVVLFKDLSKTAEDVLKDDYDFSRKLKIKSKASNGVSFTSEGQLNANKSILAKVSGSFSHEGSGVVFKKLQVTTQGRLITEAELPNVFTKGLNFTLKLEDGSVAKNTSAKQVGVVGLEYKQDKFSFNKEVDFIGNNVKAAGVFQQDGFLIGGQVGFNVDKSALTEHNVGVSFVGADMATSLVTKKNFGALSASFHHKLSKDTVYAAVLDYDLKSAANTLNVGGRYKADSDTTYAGKINSEGFVSLASIQKIRPYVTLTTSVHVDAKNFEGDAHKFGIGLTLG
;
A
#
# COMPACT_ATOMS: atom_id res chain seq x y z
N MET A 1 13.12 -10.12 10.90
CA MET A 1 11.74 -10.67 10.84
C MET A 1 11.41 -10.88 9.38
N VAL A 2 10.95 -12.08 9.01
CA VAL A 2 10.52 -12.38 7.64
C VAL A 2 9.28 -11.56 7.26
N VAL A 3 9.16 -11.22 5.98
CA VAL A 3 8.00 -10.51 5.41
C VAL A 3 7.30 -11.39 4.38
N LEU A 4 6.12 -10.98 3.90
CA LEU A 4 5.45 -11.66 2.77
C LEU A 4 6.12 -11.28 1.46
N PHE A 5 5.92 -12.09 0.41
CA PHE A 5 6.49 -11.81 -0.90
C PHE A 5 6.11 -10.41 -1.42
N LYS A 6 4.83 -10.02 -1.24
CA LYS A 6 4.29 -8.70 -1.61
C LYS A 6 4.97 -7.53 -0.89
N ASP A 7 5.67 -7.79 0.20
CA ASP A 7 6.31 -6.78 1.05
C ASP A 7 7.83 -6.68 0.82
N LEU A 8 8.44 -7.48 -0.07
CA LEU A 8 9.91 -7.52 -0.28
C LEU A 8 10.54 -6.17 -0.67
N SER A 9 9.80 -5.34 -1.42
CA SER A 9 10.25 -4.01 -1.88
C SER A 9 9.58 -2.86 -1.13
N LYS A 10 8.72 -3.17 -0.16
CA LYS A 10 7.78 -2.21 0.41
C LYS A 10 8.46 -1.03 1.11
N THR A 11 9.59 -1.26 1.78
CA THR A 11 10.30 -0.21 2.52
C THR A 11 10.73 0.96 1.62
N ALA A 12 11.27 0.68 0.42
CA ALA A 12 11.63 1.72 -0.54
C ALA A 12 10.40 2.32 -1.22
N GLU A 13 9.41 1.49 -1.55
CA GLU A 13 8.17 1.94 -2.18
C GLU A 13 7.36 2.89 -1.30
N ASP A 14 7.23 2.61 0.00
CA ASP A 14 6.47 3.43 0.95
C ASP A 14 7.11 4.83 1.07
N VAL A 15 8.45 4.94 1.12
CA VAL A 15 9.16 6.25 1.11
C VAL A 15 8.80 7.09 -0.11
N LEU A 16 8.57 6.46 -1.26
CA LEU A 16 8.27 7.13 -2.53
C LEU A 16 6.76 7.24 -2.83
N LYS A 17 5.88 6.65 -2.00
CA LYS A 17 4.42 6.64 -2.22
C LYS A 17 3.65 7.37 -1.13
N ASP A 18 4.07 7.25 0.13
CA ASP A 18 3.34 7.79 1.26
C ASP A 18 3.32 9.33 1.26
N ASP A 19 2.18 9.89 1.63
CA ASP A 19 1.87 11.33 1.73
C ASP A 19 1.92 12.16 0.43
N TYR A 20 2.37 11.58 -0.68
CA TYR A 20 2.24 12.17 -2.03
C TYR A 20 0.79 12.04 -2.54
N ASP A 21 -0.15 12.66 -1.83
CA ASP A 21 -1.56 12.69 -2.18
C ASP A 21 -1.96 14.07 -2.70
N PHE A 22 -2.20 14.13 -4.00
CA PHE A 22 -2.54 15.37 -4.72
C PHE A 22 -4.04 15.67 -4.74
N SER A 23 -4.82 15.01 -3.88
CA SER A 23 -6.26 15.27 -3.72
C SER A 23 -6.54 16.34 -2.67
N ARG A 24 -7.79 16.83 -2.66
CA ARG A 24 -8.29 17.74 -1.63
C ARG A 24 -9.20 16.95 -0.70
N LYS A 25 -8.76 16.68 0.52
CA LYS A 25 -9.45 15.75 1.42
C LYS A 25 -9.50 16.23 2.88
N LEU A 26 -10.57 15.84 3.56
CA LEU A 26 -10.73 15.91 5.00
C LEU A 26 -10.86 14.49 5.55
N LYS A 27 -10.07 14.17 6.57
CA LYS A 27 -10.11 12.88 7.28
C LYS A 27 -10.33 13.13 8.76
N ILE A 28 -11.27 12.43 9.35
CA ILE A 28 -11.55 12.45 10.77
C ILE A 28 -11.37 11.03 11.29
N LYS A 29 -10.49 10.85 12.27
CA LYS A 29 -10.27 9.61 13.00
C LYS A 29 -10.72 9.81 14.44
N SER A 30 -11.35 8.80 15.00
CA SER A 30 -11.67 8.78 16.42
C SER A 30 -11.62 7.35 16.94
N LYS A 31 -11.40 7.21 18.25
CA LYS A 31 -11.45 5.92 18.93
C LYS A 31 -12.40 6.03 20.11
N ALA A 32 -13.43 5.21 20.11
CA ALA A 32 -14.38 5.12 21.21
C ALA A 32 -13.76 4.40 22.41
N SER A 33 -14.33 4.63 23.60
CA SER A 33 -13.86 4.02 24.86
C SER A 33 -13.91 2.49 24.84
N ASN A 34 -14.82 1.90 24.06
CA ASN A 34 -14.92 0.46 23.83
C ASN A 34 -13.90 -0.08 22.79
N GLY A 35 -12.92 0.74 22.36
CA GLY A 35 -11.83 0.32 21.49
C GLY A 35 -12.13 0.40 19.98
N VAL A 36 -13.38 0.64 19.58
CA VAL A 36 -13.76 0.79 18.16
C VAL A 36 -13.15 2.07 17.59
N SER A 37 -12.45 1.96 16.47
CA SER A 37 -11.87 3.09 15.75
C SER A 37 -12.71 3.43 14.53
N PHE A 38 -13.11 4.69 14.40
CA PHE A 38 -13.85 5.23 13.26
C PHE A 38 -12.92 6.08 12.40
N THR A 39 -13.09 6.02 11.09
CA THR A 39 -12.46 6.93 10.14
C THR A 39 -13.48 7.37 9.11
N SER A 40 -13.76 8.68 9.09
CA SER A 40 -14.60 9.34 8.08
C SER A 40 -13.70 10.17 7.18
N GLU A 41 -13.84 10.02 5.87
CA GLU A 41 -13.03 10.73 4.89
C GLU A 41 -13.91 11.26 3.77
N GLY A 42 -13.73 12.53 3.41
CA GLY A 42 -14.32 13.16 2.22
C GLY A 42 -13.22 13.67 1.32
N GLN A 43 -13.34 13.41 0.02
CA GLN A 43 -12.36 13.78 -1.01
C GLN A 43 -13.06 14.43 -2.20
N LEU A 44 -12.55 15.58 -2.64
CA LEU A 44 -12.98 16.21 -3.90
C LEU A 44 -12.39 15.43 -5.08
N ASN A 45 -13.26 14.99 -5.98
CA ASN A 45 -12.88 14.29 -7.20
C ASN A 45 -12.64 15.28 -8.36
N ALA A 46 -12.02 14.81 -9.45
CA ALA A 46 -11.68 15.66 -10.60
C ALA A 46 -12.91 16.32 -11.24
N ASN A 47 -14.06 15.64 -11.25
CA ASN A 47 -15.35 16.17 -11.72
C ASN A 47 -16.07 17.05 -10.69
N LYS A 48 -15.38 17.50 -9.63
CA LYS A 48 -15.89 18.31 -8.52
C LYS A 48 -16.94 17.63 -7.62
N SER A 49 -17.24 16.35 -7.84
CA SER A 49 -18.07 15.58 -6.90
C SER A 49 -17.30 15.29 -5.62
N ILE A 50 -18.00 15.14 -4.50
CA ILE A 50 -17.39 14.69 -3.24
C ILE A 50 -17.61 13.19 -3.09
N LEU A 51 -16.53 12.43 -3.01
CA LEU A 51 -16.55 11.03 -2.62
C LEU A 51 -16.29 10.96 -1.13
N ALA A 52 -17.18 10.34 -0.37
CA ALA A 52 -16.98 10.15 1.05
C ALA A 52 -17.05 8.67 1.42
N LYS A 53 -16.36 8.32 2.49
CA LYS A 53 -16.37 6.98 3.08
C LYS A 53 -16.32 7.07 4.60
N VAL A 54 -17.01 6.14 5.24
CA VAL A 54 -16.95 5.92 6.68
C VAL A 54 -16.48 4.50 6.88
N SER A 55 -15.50 4.32 7.76
CA SER A 55 -14.94 3.02 8.09
C SER A 55 -14.84 2.80 9.59
N GLY A 56 -15.16 1.60 10.05
CA GLY A 56 -14.96 1.13 11.41
C GLY A 56 -13.91 0.03 11.47
N SER A 57 -13.16 -0.04 12.57
CA SER A 57 -12.27 -1.16 12.88
C SER A 57 -12.30 -1.48 14.37
N PHE A 58 -12.34 -2.77 14.71
CA PHE A 58 -12.41 -3.25 16.09
C PHE A 58 -12.01 -4.72 16.19
N SER A 59 -11.70 -5.19 17.39
CA SER A 59 -11.51 -6.61 17.68
C SER A 59 -12.71 -7.13 18.46
N HIS A 60 -13.30 -8.22 18.01
CA HIS A 60 -14.40 -8.88 18.70
C HIS A 60 -13.84 -9.93 19.66
N GLU A 61 -13.81 -9.60 20.95
CA GLU A 61 -13.15 -10.42 21.98
C GLU A 61 -13.68 -11.86 22.04
N GLY A 62 -15.00 -12.06 21.90
CA GLY A 62 -15.61 -13.38 22.02
C GLY A 62 -15.21 -14.37 20.91
N SER A 63 -14.85 -13.90 19.72
CA SER A 63 -14.42 -14.76 18.61
C SER A 63 -12.93 -14.62 18.25
N GLY A 64 -12.24 -13.63 18.82
CA GLY A 64 -10.87 -13.27 18.45
C GLY A 64 -10.73 -12.60 17.07
N VAL A 65 -11.84 -12.39 16.33
CA VAL A 65 -11.80 -11.79 14.99
C VAL A 65 -11.49 -10.31 15.09
N VAL A 66 -10.52 -9.86 14.29
CA VAL A 66 -10.15 -8.46 14.11
C VAL A 66 -10.79 -7.95 12.82
N PHE A 67 -11.81 -7.12 12.95
CA PHE A 67 -12.38 -6.37 11.83
C PHE A 67 -11.47 -5.17 11.54
N LYS A 68 -10.62 -5.30 10.51
CA LYS A 68 -9.68 -4.26 10.10
C LYS A 68 -10.37 -3.10 9.40
N LYS A 69 -11.44 -3.39 8.66
CA LYS A 69 -12.18 -2.39 7.89
C LYS A 69 -13.61 -2.85 7.66
N LEU A 70 -14.58 -2.11 8.18
CA LEU A 70 -15.98 -2.15 7.75
C LEU A 70 -16.30 -0.79 7.18
N GLN A 71 -16.36 -0.67 5.85
CA GLN A 71 -16.42 0.62 5.18
C GLN A 71 -17.65 0.72 4.27
N VAL A 72 -18.32 1.86 4.38
CA VAL A 72 -19.40 2.28 3.47
C VAL A 72 -18.93 3.53 2.72
N THR A 73 -19.25 3.61 1.43
CA THR A 73 -18.95 4.78 0.59
C THR A 73 -20.22 5.48 0.14
N THR A 74 -20.13 6.77 -0.23
CA THR A 74 -21.26 7.53 -0.79
C THR A 74 -21.73 7.00 -2.15
N GLN A 75 -20.96 6.12 -2.77
CA GLN A 75 -21.35 5.40 -3.98
C GLN A 75 -22.12 4.10 -3.69
N GLY A 76 -22.45 3.84 -2.43
CA GLY A 76 -23.19 2.64 -2.02
C GLY A 76 -22.35 1.36 -2.02
N ARG A 77 -21.01 1.47 -1.97
CA ARG A 77 -20.12 0.30 -1.86
C ARG A 77 -19.89 -0.08 -0.40
N LEU A 78 -19.94 -1.37 -0.12
CA LEU A 78 -19.59 -1.99 1.15
C LEU A 78 -18.27 -2.76 1.00
N ILE A 79 -17.32 -2.46 1.88
CA ILE A 79 -16.00 -3.10 1.91
C ILE A 79 -15.76 -3.65 3.31
N THR A 80 -15.47 -4.94 3.40
CA THR A 80 -15.19 -5.65 4.64
C THR A 80 -13.82 -6.32 4.55
N GLU A 81 -12.93 -6.00 5.48
CA GLU A 81 -11.65 -6.71 5.71
C GLU A 81 -11.63 -7.18 7.16
N ALA A 82 -11.49 -8.50 7.34
CA ALA A 82 -11.38 -9.13 8.65
C ALA A 82 -10.19 -10.09 8.67
N GLU A 83 -9.63 -10.29 9.86
CA GLU A 83 -8.56 -11.24 10.12
C GLU A 83 -8.88 -11.99 11.41
N LEU A 84 -8.70 -13.30 11.40
CA LEU A 84 -8.61 -14.10 12.63
C LEU A 84 -7.14 -14.46 12.82
N PRO A 85 -6.44 -13.86 13.80
CA PRO A 85 -5.02 -14.12 14.01
C PRO A 85 -4.79 -15.42 14.78
N ASN A 86 -3.64 -16.05 14.55
CA ASN A 86 -3.18 -17.25 15.26
C ASN A 86 -4.20 -18.42 15.26
N VAL A 87 -4.89 -18.64 14.14
CA VAL A 87 -5.80 -19.79 13.97
C VAL A 87 -4.98 -21.06 14.04
N PHE A 88 -5.36 -21.98 14.94
CA PHE A 88 -4.69 -23.26 15.21
C PHE A 88 -3.24 -23.19 15.73
N THR A 89 -2.43 -22.23 15.28
CA THR A 89 -1.04 -22.06 15.70
C THR A 89 -0.58 -20.60 15.61
N LYS A 90 0.45 -20.26 16.39
CA LYS A 90 1.03 -18.91 16.41
C LYS A 90 1.58 -18.54 15.03
N GLY A 91 1.24 -17.34 14.57
CA GLY A 91 1.68 -16.80 13.29
C GLY A 91 0.86 -17.24 12.08
N LEU A 92 -0.15 -18.12 12.24
CA LEU A 92 -1.09 -18.48 11.18
C LEU A 92 -2.35 -17.62 11.28
N ASN A 93 -2.55 -16.72 10.32
CA ASN A 93 -3.69 -15.80 10.28
C ASN A 93 -4.60 -16.16 9.12
N PHE A 94 -5.91 -16.18 9.38
CA PHE A 94 -6.92 -16.31 8.34
C PHE A 94 -7.44 -14.91 8.00
N THR A 95 -7.52 -14.57 6.72
CA THR A 95 -7.97 -13.25 6.25
C THR A 95 -9.18 -13.38 5.35
N LEU A 96 -10.08 -12.39 5.42
CA LEU A 96 -11.24 -12.27 4.56
C LEU A 96 -11.32 -10.84 4.04
N LYS A 97 -11.48 -10.70 2.73
CA LYS A 97 -11.77 -9.44 2.07
C LYS A 97 -13.00 -9.61 1.17
N LEU A 98 -14.02 -8.81 1.43
CA LEU A 98 -15.26 -8.76 0.65
C LEU A 98 -15.53 -7.33 0.18
N GLU A 99 -15.89 -7.17 -1.09
CA GLU A 99 -16.45 -5.94 -1.64
C GLU A 99 -17.68 -6.31 -2.47
N ASP A 100 -18.83 -5.71 -2.16
CA ASP A 100 -20.15 -6.05 -2.73
C ASP A 100 -20.33 -5.65 -4.21
N GLY A 101 -19.34 -4.94 -4.77
CA GLY A 101 -19.42 -4.33 -6.10
C GLY A 101 -19.91 -2.90 -5.98
N SER A 102 -20.75 -2.44 -6.91
CA SER A 102 -21.54 -1.23 -6.69
C SER A 102 -22.96 -1.48 -7.12
N VAL A 103 -23.90 -1.03 -6.28
CA VAL A 103 -25.34 -1.08 -6.55
C VAL A 103 -25.81 0.16 -7.31
N ALA A 104 -24.94 1.18 -7.46
CA ALA A 104 -25.25 2.42 -8.16
C ALA A 104 -25.17 2.24 -9.69
N LYS A 105 -26.21 2.71 -10.41
CA LYS A 105 -26.21 2.76 -11.89
C LYS A 105 -24.96 3.51 -12.37
N ASN A 106 -24.22 2.93 -13.32
CA ASN A 106 -23.02 3.49 -13.99
C ASN A 106 -21.68 3.41 -13.25
N THR A 107 -21.49 2.44 -12.35
CA THR A 107 -20.17 2.19 -11.75
C THR A 107 -19.62 0.84 -12.19
N SER A 108 -18.46 0.83 -12.85
CA SER A 108 -17.73 -0.39 -13.26
C SER A 108 -17.07 -1.14 -12.08
N ALA A 109 -17.61 -0.97 -10.87
CA ALA A 109 -17.01 -1.49 -9.65
C ALA A 109 -17.22 -3.00 -9.56
N LYS A 110 -16.11 -3.75 -9.60
CA LYS A 110 -16.14 -5.22 -9.51
C LYS A 110 -16.36 -5.66 -8.06
N GLN A 111 -17.06 -6.77 -7.92
CA GLN A 111 -17.10 -7.52 -6.67
C GLN A 111 -15.70 -8.06 -6.36
N VAL A 112 -15.40 -8.17 -5.07
CA VAL A 112 -14.16 -8.78 -4.58
C VAL A 112 -14.54 -9.79 -3.52
N GLY A 113 -14.00 -10.99 -3.63
CA GLY A 113 -14.18 -12.03 -2.63
C GLY A 113 -12.89 -12.82 -2.51
N VAL A 114 -12.09 -12.48 -1.50
CA VAL A 114 -10.79 -13.09 -1.27
C VAL A 114 -10.75 -13.68 0.14
N VAL A 115 -10.44 -14.96 0.21
CA VAL A 115 -10.07 -15.64 1.46
C VAL A 115 -8.57 -15.89 1.44
N GLY A 116 -7.89 -15.59 2.53
CA GLY A 116 -6.44 -15.74 2.64
C GLY A 116 -6.02 -16.50 3.89
N LEU A 117 -4.82 -17.08 3.78
CA LEU A 117 -4.06 -17.66 4.88
C LEU A 117 -2.67 -17.04 4.82
N GLU A 118 -2.22 -16.43 5.91
CA GLU A 118 -0.88 -15.86 6.04
C GLU A 118 -0.19 -16.55 7.22
N TYR A 119 0.89 -17.28 6.96
CA TYR A 119 1.69 -17.94 7.98
C TYR A 119 3.07 -17.30 8.07
N LYS A 120 3.44 -16.80 9.25
CA LYS A 120 4.75 -16.18 9.52
C LYS A 120 5.42 -16.83 10.72
N GLN A 121 6.65 -17.28 10.52
CA GLN A 121 7.57 -17.70 11.57
C GLN A 121 8.85 -16.86 11.50
N ASP A 122 9.85 -17.13 12.33
CA ASP A 122 11.04 -16.28 12.40
C ASP A 122 11.81 -16.19 11.06
N LYS A 123 11.96 -17.33 10.36
CA LYS A 123 12.77 -17.46 9.14
C LYS A 123 11.99 -17.71 7.86
N PHE A 124 10.69 -17.96 7.93
CA PHE A 124 9.90 -18.21 6.73
C PHE A 124 8.49 -17.64 6.83
N SER A 125 7.97 -17.20 5.70
CA SER A 125 6.59 -16.82 5.53
C SER A 125 5.98 -17.57 4.35
N PHE A 126 4.68 -17.81 4.45
CA PHE A 126 3.87 -18.39 3.40
C PHE A 126 2.54 -17.66 3.38
N ASN A 127 2.04 -17.31 2.20
CA ASN A 127 0.66 -16.85 2.07
C ASN A 127 -0.04 -17.55 0.92
N LYS A 128 -1.33 -17.80 1.10
CA LYS A 128 -2.23 -18.31 0.08
C LYS A 128 -3.47 -17.44 0.05
N GLU A 129 -3.90 -17.06 -1.14
CA GLU A 129 -5.12 -16.27 -1.35
C GLU A 129 -5.98 -16.97 -2.40
N VAL A 130 -7.28 -17.05 -2.15
CA VAL A 130 -8.28 -17.58 -3.08
C VAL A 130 -9.26 -16.46 -3.37
N ASP A 131 -9.18 -15.91 -4.58
CA ASP A 131 -10.18 -15.01 -5.15
C ASP A 131 -11.27 -15.87 -5.80
N PHE A 132 -12.37 -16.05 -5.09
CA PHE A 132 -13.49 -16.88 -5.54
C PHE A 132 -14.47 -16.12 -6.45
N ILE A 133 -14.30 -14.81 -6.62
CA ILE A 133 -15.04 -14.02 -7.62
C ILE A 133 -14.29 -14.04 -8.95
N GLY A 134 -12.96 -13.93 -8.91
CA GLY A 134 -12.08 -13.98 -10.08
C GLY A 134 -11.57 -15.39 -10.44
N ASN A 135 -12.00 -16.44 -9.72
CA ASN A 135 -11.55 -17.83 -9.86
C ASN A 135 -10.03 -17.97 -9.95
N ASN A 136 -9.31 -17.25 -9.08
CA ASN A 136 -7.85 -17.18 -9.09
C ASN A 136 -7.29 -17.59 -7.73
N VAL A 137 -6.30 -18.47 -7.73
CA VAL A 137 -5.59 -18.91 -6.52
C VAL A 137 -4.16 -18.41 -6.59
N LYS A 138 -3.69 -17.73 -5.55
CA LYS A 138 -2.31 -17.30 -5.39
C LYS A 138 -1.65 -17.99 -4.21
N ALA A 139 -0.38 -18.33 -4.35
CA ALA A 139 0.46 -18.82 -3.28
C ALA A 139 1.83 -18.17 -3.38
N ALA A 140 2.41 -17.78 -2.26
CA ALA A 140 3.75 -17.24 -2.21
C ALA A 140 4.46 -17.64 -0.93
N GLY A 141 5.78 -17.68 -0.99
CA GLY A 141 6.63 -18.01 0.14
C GLY A 141 7.90 -17.18 0.12
N VAL A 142 8.43 -16.89 1.31
CA VAL A 142 9.69 -16.20 1.50
C VAL A 142 10.48 -16.92 2.59
N PHE A 143 11.76 -17.18 2.33
CA PHE A 143 12.72 -17.65 3.31
C PHE A 143 13.71 -16.52 3.64
N GLN A 144 14.12 -16.42 4.90
CA GLN A 144 15.04 -15.41 5.39
C GLN A 144 16.20 -16.03 6.19
N GLN A 145 17.41 -15.59 5.87
CA GLN A 145 18.62 -15.92 6.62
C GLN A 145 19.60 -14.74 6.59
N ASP A 146 20.10 -14.32 7.76
CA ASP A 146 21.15 -13.30 7.92
C ASP A 146 20.95 -12.03 7.07
N GLY A 147 19.73 -11.47 7.13
CA GLY A 147 19.35 -10.28 6.36
C GLY A 147 18.93 -10.54 4.91
N PHE A 148 19.30 -11.67 4.31
CA PHE A 148 18.84 -12.08 2.98
C PHE A 148 17.44 -12.69 3.04
N LEU A 149 16.59 -12.30 2.10
CA LEU A 149 15.26 -12.85 1.87
C LEU A 149 15.15 -13.31 0.42
N ILE A 150 14.68 -14.52 0.19
CA ILE A 150 14.43 -15.06 -1.14
C ILE A 150 13.00 -15.60 -1.15
N GLY A 151 12.24 -15.26 -2.18
CA GLY A 151 10.87 -15.70 -2.29
C GLY A 151 10.38 -15.85 -3.72
N GLY A 152 9.21 -16.47 -3.82
CA GLY A 152 8.49 -16.62 -5.07
C GLY A 152 6.99 -16.56 -4.83
N GLN A 153 6.27 -16.15 -5.86
CA GLN A 153 4.82 -16.21 -5.92
C GLN A 153 4.37 -16.89 -7.20
N VAL A 154 3.25 -17.60 -7.11
CA VAL A 154 2.54 -18.20 -8.24
C VAL A 154 1.05 -17.90 -8.11
N GLY A 155 0.39 -17.72 -9.25
CA GLY A 155 -1.04 -17.50 -9.37
C GLY A 155 -1.59 -18.34 -10.52
N PHE A 156 -2.77 -18.92 -10.31
CA PHE A 156 -3.43 -19.77 -11.30
C PHE A 156 -4.92 -19.46 -11.36
N ASN A 157 -5.42 -19.17 -12.57
CA ASN A 157 -6.84 -19.01 -12.81
C ASN A 157 -7.44 -20.36 -13.22
N VAL A 158 -8.42 -20.80 -12.45
CA VAL A 158 -9.02 -22.14 -12.58
C VAL A 158 -9.82 -22.24 -13.87
N ASP A 159 -10.62 -21.22 -14.20
CA ASP A 159 -11.47 -21.23 -15.41
C ASP A 159 -10.65 -21.32 -16.69
N LYS A 160 -9.56 -20.54 -16.76
CA LYS A 160 -8.67 -20.48 -17.92
C LYS A 160 -7.64 -21.60 -17.93
N SER A 161 -7.55 -22.37 -16.84
CA SER A 161 -6.50 -23.38 -16.64
C SER A 161 -5.10 -22.83 -16.94
N ALA A 162 -4.82 -21.61 -16.47
CA ALA A 162 -3.62 -20.87 -16.87
C ALA A 162 -2.95 -20.14 -15.70
N LEU A 163 -1.62 -20.06 -15.75
CA LEU A 163 -0.84 -19.23 -14.83
C LEU A 163 -1.17 -17.75 -15.05
N THR A 164 -1.54 -17.07 -13.96
CA THR A 164 -1.80 -15.62 -13.95
C THR A 164 -0.62 -14.85 -13.40
N GLU A 165 0.08 -15.42 -12.42
CA GLU A 165 1.25 -14.83 -11.77
C GLU A 165 2.37 -15.87 -11.62
N HIS A 166 3.61 -15.50 -11.94
CA HIS A 166 4.79 -16.24 -11.53
C HIS A 166 5.95 -15.25 -11.44
N ASN A 167 6.34 -14.90 -10.22
CA ASN A 167 7.41 -13.95 -9.98
C ASN A 167 8.32 -14.46 -8.87
N VAL A 168 9.57 -14.01 -8.89
CA VAL A 168 10.58 -14.31 -7.88
C VAL A 168 11.21 -13.02 -7.40
N GLY A 169 11.78 -13.05 -6.21
CA GLY A 169 12.38 -11.87 -5.61
C GLY A 169 13.46 -12.23 -4.63
N VAL A 170 14.47 -11.37 -4.56
CA VAL A 170 15.49 -11.37 -3.53
C VAL A 170 15.51 -10.00 -2.87
N SER A 171 15.75 -9.96 -1.57
CA SER A 171 15.93 -8.73 -0.81
C SER A 171 17.05 -8.93 0.20
N PHE A 172 17.78 -7.88 0.50
CA PHE A 172 18.73 -7.83 1.60
C PHE A 172 18.34 -6.68 2.51
N VAL A 173 18.22 -6.95 3.80
CA VAL A 173 17.88 -5.99 4.85
C VAL A 173 19.02 -5.96 5.87
N GLY A 174 19.76 -4.86 5.85
CA GLY A 174 20.80 -4.54 6.83
C GLY A 174 20.26 -3.68 7.98
N ALA A 175 21.18 -3.07 8.73
CA ALA A 175 20.83 -2.24 9.89
C ALA A 175 20.17 -0.90 9.50
N ASP A 176 20.68 -0.26 8.44
CA ASP A 176 20.27 1.06 7.96
C ASP A 176 19.84 1.05 6.48
N MET A 177 20.03 -0.05 5.76
CA MET A 177 19.70 -0.17 4.34
C MET A 177 18.86 -1.39 4.02
N ALA A 178 18.09 -1.29 2.95
CA ALA A 178 17.43 -2.42 2.32
C ALA A 178 17.53 -2.30 0.80
N THR A 179 17.75 -3.42 0.12
CA THR A 179 17.75 -3.49 -1.35
C THR A 179 16.95 -4.69 -1.78
N SER A 180 16.19 -4.58 -2.87
CA SER A 180 15.47 -5.71 -3.44
C SER A 180 15.57 -5.75 -4.96
N LEU A 181 15.46 -6.95 -5.50
CA LEU A 181 15.29 -7.20 -6.92
C LEU A 181 14.16 -8.21 -7.08
N VAL A 182 13.08 -7.80 -7.73
CA VAL A 182 11.84 -8.60 -7.86
C VAL A 182 11.40 -8.59 -9.31
N THR A 183 11.02 -9.76 -9.84
CA THR A 183 10.38 -9.85 -11.15
C THR A 183 8.92 -9.41 -11.06
N LYS A 184 8.42 -8.75 -12.10
CA LYS A 184 7.03 -8.28 -12.22
C LYS A 184 6.46 -8.75 -13.55
N LYS A 185 5.12 -8.71 -13.67
CA LYS A 185 4.39 -9.06 -14.90
C LYS A 185 4.83 -10.41 -15.50
N ASN A 186 5.00 -11.46 -14.68
CA ASN A 186 5.35 -12.80 -15.16
C ASN A 186 6.72 -12.82 -15.85
N PHE A 187 7.74 -12.31 -15.16
CA PHE A 187 9.08 -12.06 -15.73
C PHE A 187 9.08 -11.11 -16.95
N GLY A 188 7.99 -10.38 -17.18
CA GLY A 188 7.93 -9.35 -18.22
C GLY A 188 8.59 -8.03 -17.81
N ALA A 189 8.87 -7.83 -16.52
CA ALA A 189 9.55 -6.66 -16.00
C ALA A 189 10.43 -7.02 -14.78
N LEU A 190 11.39 -6.16 -14.49
CA LEU A 190 12.22 -6.19 -13.28
C LEU A 190 11.97 -4.92 -12.47
N SER A 191 12.00 -5.05 -11.15
CA SER A 191 11.95 -3.93 -10.23
C SER A 191 13.11 -4.05 -9.24
N ALA A 192 14.00 -3.08 -9.27
CA ALA A 192 15.09 -2.94 -8.31
C ALA A 192 14.76 -1.80 -7.36
N SER A 193 14.91 -2.01 -6.06
CA SER A 193 14.68 -0.98 -5.07
C SER A 193 15.84 -0.84 -4.10
N PHE A 194 16.04 0.37 -3.62
CA PHE A 194 17.04 0.75 -2.62
C PHE A 194 16.38 1.65 -1.60
N HIS A 195 16.71 1.43 -0.33
CA HIS A 195 16.31 2.24 0.81
C HIS A 195 17.54 2.41 1.70
N HIS A 196 17.78 3.64 2.17
CA HIS A 196 18.85 3.93 3.09
C HIS A 196 18.41 4.99 4.11
N LYS A 197 18.45 4.59 5.38
CA LYS A 197 18.21 5.43 6.55
C LYS A 197 19.52 6.10 6.94
N LEU A 198 19.78 7.27 6.38
CA LEU A 198 21.00 8.05 6.65
C LEU A 198 21.11 8.45 8.13
N SER A 199 19.99 8.79 8.76
CA SER A 199 19.97 9.23 10.17
C SER A 199 18.63 8.90 10.84
N LYS A 200 18.42 9.39 12.06
CA LYS A 200 17.11 9.29 12.73
C LYS A 200 16.02 10.09 12.01
N ASP A 201 16.41 11.11 11.25
CA ASP A 201 15.52 12.09 10.65
C ASP A 201 15.48 12.03 9.12
N THR A 202 16.46 11.38 8.49
CA THR A 202 16.62 11.35 7.03
C THR A 202 16.62 9.94 6.47
N VAL A 203 15.81 9.72 5.45
CA VAL A 203 15.76 8.48 4.65
C VAL A 203 15.73 8.80 3.16
N TYR A 204 16.44 8.01 2.38
CA TYR A 204 16.42 8.04 0.92
C TYR A 204 15.94 6.71 0.35
N ALA A 205 15.32 6.77 -0.81
CA ALA A 205 14.91 5.59 -1.55
C ALA A 205 15.00 5.81 -3.06
N ALA A 206 15.22 4.71 -3.77
CA ALA A 206 15.13 4.65 -5.22
C ALA A 206 14.39 3.38 -5.64
N VAL A 207 13.58 3.47 -6.70
CA VAL A 207 12.92 2.33 -7.34
C VAL A 207 13.08 2.46 -8.85
N LEU A 208 13.72 1.48 -9.47
CA LEU A 208 13.83 1.32 -10.92
C LEU A 208 12.88 0.21 -11.36
N ASP A 209 11.89 0.55 -12.17
CA ASP A 209 11.08 -0.43 -12.90
C ASP A 209 11.56 -0.48 -14.36
N TYR A 210 11.88 -1.68 -14.84
CA TYR A 210 12.39 -1.93 -16.19
C TYR A 210 11.50 -2.97 -16.89
N ASP A 211 10.89 -2.61 -18.01
CA ASP A 211 10.10 -3.53 -18.83
C ASP A 211 11.01 -4.28 -19.80
N LEU A 212 11.05 -5.62 -19.65
CA LEU A 212 11.97 -6.47 -20.41
C LEU A 212 11.59 -6.61 -21.88
N LYS A 213 10.34 -6.29 -22.25
CA LYS A 213 9.85 -6.39 -23.63
C LYS A 213 10.08 -5.11 -24.41
N SER A 214 9.74 -3.97 -23.83
CA SER A 214 9.86 -2.67 -24.51
C SER A 214 11.17 -1.93 -24.24
N ALA A 215 11.99 -2.40 -23.29
CA ALA A 215 13.14 -1.67 -22.75
C ALA A 215 12.78 -0.31 -22.11
N ALA A 216 11.49 -0.03 -21.91
CA ALA A 216 11.04 1.14 -21.19
C ALA A 216 11.44 1.04 -19.72
N ASN A 217 11.80 2.17 -19.12
CA ASN A 217 12.17 2.22 -17.72
C ASN A 217 11.69 3.49 -17.04
N THR A 218 11.35 3.35 -15.76
CA THR A 218 11.00 4.47 -14.89
C THR A 218 11.85 4.37 -13.63
N LEU A 219 12.70 5.37 -13.41
CA LEU A 219 13.47 5.52 -12.18
C LEU A 219 12.77 6.55 -11.30
N ASN A 220 12.44 6.19 -10.07
CA ASN A 220 11.99 7.12 -9.04
C ASN A 220 13.10 7.25 -7.99
N VAL A 221 13.46 8.48 -7.63
CA VAL A 221 14.44 8.77 -6.56
C VAL A 221 13.84 9.82 -5.65
N GLY A 222 13.99 9.63 -4.35
CA GLY A 222 13.46 10.57 -3.38
C GLY A 222 13.88 10.27 -1.95
N GLY A 223 13.25 10.99 -1.04
CA GLY A 223 13.52 10.83 0.37
C GLY A 223 12.54 11.58 1.24
N ARG A 224 12.72 11.41 2.54
CA ARG A 224 11.95 12.08 3.59
C ARG A 224 12.91 12.63 4.63
N TYR A 225 12.60 13.82 5.11
CA TYR A 225 13.37 14.55 6.11
C TYR A 225 12.43 15.06 7.20
N LYS A 226 12.63 14.56 8.41
CA LYS A 226 11.96 15.06 9.61
C LYS A 226 12.69 16.31 10.08
N ALA A 227 12.12 17.48 9.79
CA ALA A 227 12.75 18.76 10.12
C ALA A 227 12.70 19.04 11.63
N ASP A 228 11.61 18.66 12.29
CA ASP A 228 11.41 18.80 13.73
C ASP A 228 10.38 17.77 14.26
N SER A 229 9.89 17.94 15.50
CA SER A 229 8.90 17.03 16.12
C SER A 229 7.54 16.99 15.41
N ASP A 230 7.20 18.03 14.67
CA ASP A 230 5.87 18.27 14.11
C ASP A 230 5.88 18.43 12.58
N THR A 231 7.05 18.54 11.95
CA THR A 231 7.21 18.78 10.51
C THR A 231 8.05 17.70 9.82
N THR A 232 7.52 17.13 8.75
CA THR A 232 8.25 16.23 7.83
C THR A 232 8.09 16.70 6.39
N TYR A 233 9.20 16.80 5.68
CA TYR A 233 9.24 17.04 4.24
C TYR A 233 9.51 15.73 3.49
N ALA A 234 8.88 15.55 2.34
CA ALA A 234 9.14 14.46 1.43
C ALA A 234 9.31 15.03 0.01
N GLY A 235 10.27 14.50 -0.73
CA GLY A 235 10.49 14.89 -2.12
C GLY A 235 10.89 13.69 -2.97
N LYS A 236 10.39 13.63 -4.20
CA LYS A 236 10.80 12.65 -5.21
C LYS A 236 10.80 13.25 -6.61
N ILE A 237 11.63 12.67 -7.46
CA ILE A 237 11.66 12.91 -8.90
C ILE A 237 11.57 11.57 -9.63
N ASN A 238 11.00 11.56 -10.83
CA ASN A 238 11.08 10.41 -11.72
C ASN A 238 11.76 10.74 -13.06
N SER A 239 12.21 9.71 -13.78
CA SER A 239 12.87 9.84 -15.10
C SER A 239 11.96 10.43 -16.18
N GLU A 240 10.65 10.47 -15.95
CA GLU A 240 9.68 11.13 -16.83
C GLU A 240 9.69 12.65 -16.66
N GLY A 241 10.36 13.20 -15.65
CA GLY A 241 10.50 14.64 -15.43
C GLY A 241 9.49 15.21 -14.43
N PHE A 242 8.80 14.37 -13.67
CA PHE A 242 7.89 14.82 -12.63
C PHE A 242 8.61 15.00 -11.30
N VAL A 243 8.44 16.16 -10.68
CA VAL A 243 8.91 16.47 -9.33
C VAL A 243 7.71 16.48 -8.40
N SER A 244 7.75 15.72 -7.32
CA SER A 244 6.70 15.72 -6.30
C SER A 244 7.26 16.08 -4.94
N LEU A 245 6.57 16.95 -4.22
CA LEU A 245 6.91 17.37 -2.86
C LEU A 245 5.70 17.18 -1.95
N ALA A 246 5.94 16.87 -0.69
CA ALA A 246 4.92 16.89 0.36
C ALA A 246 5.48 17.49 1.65
N SER A 247 4.64 18.23 2.37
CA SER A 247 4.90 18.76 3.70
C SER A 247 3.82 18.26 4.64
N ILE A 248 4.22 17.51 5.67
CA ILE A 248 3.35 16.98 6.71
C ILE A 248 3.62 17.79 7.97
N GLN A 249 2.64 18.56 8.41
CA GLN A 249 2.76 19.45 9.56
C GLN A 249 1.67 19.16 10.59
N LYS A 250 2.08 18.86 11.81
CA LYS A 250 1.20 18.77 12.97
C LYS A 250 0.99 20.17 13.53
N ILE A 251 -0.17 20.75 13.25
CA ILE A 251 -0.51 22.13 13.64
C ILE A 251 -0.84 22.23 15.13
N ARG A 252 -1.56 21.23 15.63
CA ARG A 252 -1.98 21.08 17.03
C ARG A 252 -2.07 19.59 17.36
N PRO A 253 -2.18 19.21 18.64
CA PRO A 253 -2.59 17.87 19.02
C PRO A 253 -3.84 17.47 18.21
N TYR A 254 -3.81 16.28 17.61
CA TYR A 254 -4.88 15.72 16.79
C TYR A 254 -5.19 16.47 15.48
N VAL A 255 -4.38 17.45 15.07
CA VAL A 255 -4.60 18.19 13.81
C VAL A 255 -3.33 18.15 12.98
N THR A 256 -3.38 17.44 11.87
CA THR A 256 -2.28 17.34 10.89
C THR A 256 -2.73 17.88 9.54
N LEU A 257 -1.95 18.82 8.99
CA LEU A 257 -2.09 19.33 7.64
C LEU A 257 -1.02 18.71 6.76
N THR A 258 -1.43 18.12 5.65
CA THR A 258 -0.55 17.62 4.59
C THR A 258 -0.79 18.46 3.34
N THR A 259 0.24 19.12 2.85
CA THR A 259 0.23 19.79 1.54
C THR A 259 1.14 19.03 0.60
N SER A 260 0.75 18.92 -0.67
CA SER A 260 1.54 18.22 -1.68
C SER A 260 1.45 18.91 -3.03
N VAL A 261 2.50 18.77 -3.83
CA VAL A 261 2.55 19.27 -5.19
C VAL A 261 3.20 18.24 -6.10
N HIS A 262 2.72 18.15 -7.33
CA HIS A 262 3.27 17.36 -8.41
C HIS A 262 3.45 18.28 -9.61
N VAL A 263 4.69 18.43 -10.08
CA VAL A 263 5.06 19.38 -11.12
C VAL A 263 5.61 18.61 -12.31
N ASP A 264 5.08 18.86 -13.50
CA ASP A 264 5.72 18.46 -14.76
C ASP A 264 6.88 19.43 -15.06
N ALA A 265 8.11 19.03 -14.71
CA ALA A 265 9.26 19.91 -14.90
C ALA A 265 9.69 20.01 -16.37
N LYS A 266 9.25 19.09 -17.25
CA LYS A 266 9.52 19.18 -18.69
C LYS A 266 8.56 20.13 -19.38
N ASN A 267 7.33 20.23 -18.88
CA ASN A 267 6.30 21.13 -19.38
C ASN A 267 5.81 22.09 -18.29
N PHE A 268 6.72 22.93 -17.79
CA PHE A 268 6.44 23.81 -16.65
C PHE A 268 5.32 24.83 -16.93
N GLU A 269 5.19 25.28 -18.18
CA GLU A 269 4.14 26.20 -18.62
C GLU A 269 2.77 25.50 -18.84
N GLY A 270 2.73 24.17 -18.77
CA GLY A 270 1.52 23.38 -18.93
C GLY A 270 0.60 23.37 -17.71
N ASP A 271 -0.52 22.67 -17.84
CA ASP A 271 -1.57 22.55 -16.82
C ASP A 271 -1.57 21.19 -16.09
N ALA A 272 -0.59 20.33 -16.37
CA ALA A 272 -0.47 18.98 -15.80
C ALA A 272 -0.05 18.95 -14.31
N HIS A 273 0.15 20.12 -13.70
CA HIS A 273 0.52 20.26 -12.29
C HIS A 273 -0.65 19.90 -11.36
N LYS A 274 -0.35 19.23 -10.25
CA LYS A 274 -1.36 18.84 -9.26
C LYS A 274 -1.01 19.38 -7.89
N PHE A 275 -2.03 19.81 -7.16
CA PHE A 275 -1.90 20.35 -5.81
C PHE A 275 -2.86 19.65 -4.88
N GLY A 276 -2.33 19.05 -3.82
CA GLY A 276 -3.08 18.38 -2.78
C GLY A 276 -3.09 19.16 -1.46
N ILE A 277 -4.23 19.06 -0.77
CA ILE A 277 -4.38 19.53 0.60
C ILE A 277 -5.21 18.51 1.39
N GLY A 278 -4.63 18.00 2.46
CA GLY A 278 -5.24 17.03 3.34
C GLY A 278 -5.27 17.54 4.77
N LEU A 279 -6.46 17.63 5.37
CA LEU A 279 -6.60 17.87 6.81
C LEU A 279 -6.98 16.56 7.49
N THR A 280 -6.18 16.12 8.46
CA THR A 280 -6.51 14.97 9.32
C THR A 280 -6.76 15.45 10.74
N LEU A 281 -7.94 15.14 11.25
CA LEU A 281 -8.35 15.34 12.63
C LEU A 281 -8.39 13.99 13.34
N GLY A 282 -7.77 13.84 14.51
CA GLY A 282 -7.83 12.62 15.34
C GLY A 282 -6.51 12.13 15.91
#